data_AF-A0A966SFU4-F1
#
_entry.id   AF-A0A966SFU4-F1
#
_cell.length_a   1.000
_cell.length_b   1.000
_cell.length_c   1.000
_cell.angle_alpha   90.00
_cell.angle_beta   90.00
_cell.angle_gamma   90.00
#
_symmetry.space_group_name_H-M   'P 1'
#
loop_
_entity.id
_entity.type
_entity.pdbx_description
1 polymer ?
#
loop_
_entity_poly.entity_id
_entity_poly.type
_entity_poly.pdbx_seq_one_letter_code
_entity_poly.pdbx_strand_id
1 'polypeptide(L)'
;TDPKLSLGSDWFALTGCALWLTGLLGESLADRQLARFRADPANKGKVCQTGLWNYSRHPNYFFEWLVWVGYAVFALGSPWGWLGLIAPALMLHFLLNVTGIPMTEELSLKSKGDAYRAYQRTTSAFVPWFKRTTKCAYNLGETLRNDLLLREAVAHQREWNSYSNAFKRAWSAFLAKSAQEPCLVAWATEALCDGKETPSLRILAGMDAINEPLDVQERFKKAVRELGWEPPSDMRLVGLLSALEVVTQIKSGEVEPERGLREILTMWQNNDYPSALGGFVQVEDVLYWDETDRPKNYDLKKAVLAEVEVLLSGVAAIEDELSNLGHD
;
A
#
# COMPACT_ATOMS: atom_id res chain seq x y z
N THR A 1 -14.05 -43.23 -53.73
CA THR A 1 -13.31 -41.98 -53.47
C THR A 1 -14.32 -40.86 -53.45
N ASP A 2 -14.90 -40.57 -52.29
CA ASP A 2 -15.83 -39.46 -52.13
C ASP A 2 -15.08 -38.27 -51.51
N PRO A 3 -14.85 -37.18 -52.24
CA PRO A 3 -14.30 -35.95 -51.70
C PRO A 3 -15.46 -35.13 -51.15
N LYS A 4 -16.11 -35.63 -50.10
CA LYS A 4 -16.88 -34.77 -49.20
C LYS A 4 -16.03 -34.59 -47.95
N LEU A 5 -14.98 -33.79 -48.11
CA LEU A 5 -14.41 -33.03 -47.00
C LEU A 5 -15.61 -32.26 -46.42
N SER A 6 -16.15 -32.77 -45.33
CA SER A 6 -17.33 -32.18 -44.71
C SER A 6 -16.90 -30.80 -44.22
N LEU A 7 -17.43 -29.73 -44.81
CA LEU A 7 -17.17 -28.36 -44.36
C LEU A 7 -17.32 -28.17 -42.84
N GLY A 8 -18.08 -29.03 -42.14
CA GLY A 8 -18.20 -29.04 -40.68
C GLY A 8 -16.95 -29.51 -39.91
N SER A 9 -16.13 -30.42 -40.43
CA SER A 9 -14.88 -30.87 -39.76
C SER A 9 -13.77 -29.84 -39.87
N ASP A 10 -13.76 -29.06 -40.95
CA ASP A 10 -12.68 -28.11 -41.25
C ASP A 10 -12.69 -26.91 -40.30
N TRP A 11 -13.87 -26.46 -39.85
CA TRP A 11 -13.97 -25.36 -38.88
C TRP A 11 -13.44 -25.72 -37.49
N PHE A 12 -13.62 -26.97 -37.04
CA PHE A 12 -13.01 -27.44 -35.80
C PHE A 12 -11.48 -27.48 -35.92
N ALA A 13 -10.95 -27.93 -37.06
CA ALA A 13 -9.52 -27.93 -37.30
C ALA A 13 -8.93 -26.50 -37.35
N LEU A 14 -9.57 -25.57 -38.06
CA LEU A 14 -9.12 -24.18 -38.13
C LEU A 14 -9.20 -23.48 -36.78
N THR A 15 -10.31 -23.66 -36.04
CA THR A 15 -10.51 -23.05 -34.72
C THR A 15 -9.55 -23.64 -33.69
N GLY A 16 -9.38 -24.95 -33.67
CA GLY A 16 -8.42 -25.64 -32.81
C GLY A 16 -6.99 -25.17 -33.09
N CYS A 17 -6.61 -25.02 -34.37
CA CYS A 17 -5.30 -24.52 -34.76
C CYS A 17 -5.08 -23.06 -34.32
N ALA A 18 -6.08 -22.19 -34.50
CA ALA A 18 -6.01 -20.80 -34.06
C ALA A 18 -5.84 -20.69 -32.53
N LEU A 19 -6.62 -21.45 -31.75
CA LEU A 19 -6.52 -21.48 -30.29
C LEU A 19 -5.16 -22.01 -29.83
N TRP A 20 -4.71 -23.12 -30.43
CA TRP A 20 -3.42 -23.73 -30.13
C TRP A 20 -2.25 -22.78 -30.43
N LEU A 21 -2.25 -22.13 -31.60
CA LEU A 21 -1.21 -21.15 -31.96
C LEU A 21 -1.24 -19.94 -31.03
N THR A 22 -2.43 -19.44 -30.69
CA THR A 22 -2.58 -18.31 -29.76
C THR A 22 -2.06 -18.67 -28.37
N GLY A 23 -2.37 -19.88 -27.89
CA GLY A 23 -1.83 -20.42 -26.64
C GLY A 23 -0.31 -20.49 -26.67
N LEU A 24 0.26 -21.16 -27.68
CA LEU A 24 1.71 -21.33 -27.78
C LEU A 24 2.47 -20.00 -27.84
N LEU A 25 1.99 -19.05 -28.67
CA LEU A 25 2.61 -17.73 -28.81
C LEU A 25 2.43 -16.89 -27.55
N GLY A 26 1.26 -16.94 -26.92
CA GLY A 26 0.97 -16.20 -25.69
C GLY A 26 1.79 -16.69 -24.49
N GLU A 27 1.91 -18.00 -24.33
CA GLU A 27 2.75 -18.64 -23.31
C GLU A 27 4.22 -18.25 -23.51
N SER A 28 4.74 -18.45 -24.73
CA SER A 28 6.12 -18.09 -25.10
C SER A 28 6.42 -16.62 -24.85
N LEU A 29 5.47 -15.73 -25.16
CA LEU A 29 5.61 -14.30 -24.93
C LEU A 29 5.60 -13.96 -23.43
N ALA A 30 4.68 -14.54 -22.66
CA ALA A 30 4.58 -14.35 -21.22
C ALA A 30 5.85 -14.78 -20.50
N ASP A 31 6.37 -15.96 -20.83
CA ASP A 31 7.61 -16.48 -20.23
C ASP A 31 8.82 -15.65 -20.64
N ARG A 32 8.91 -15.22 -21.90
CA ARG A 32 9.98 -14.33 -22.37
C ARG A 32 9.94 -12.98 -21.65
N GLN A 33 8.76 -12.42 -21.41
CA GLN A 33 8.59 -11.18 -20.63
C GLN A 33 9.08 -11.38 -19.19
N LEU A 34 8.70 -12.48 -18.54
CA LEU A 34 9.11 -12.79 -17.17
C LEU A 34 10.61 -13.06 -17.06
N ALA A 35 11.18 -13.82 -17.99
CA ALA A 35 12.61 -14.12 -18.04
C ALA A 35 13.42 -12.83 -18.22
N ARG A 36 13.00 -11.95 -19.15
CA ARG A 36 13.64 -10.65 -19.35
C ARG A 36 13.56 -9.77 -18.09
N PHE A 37 12.42 -9.75 -17.41
CA PHE A 37 12.26 -9.01 -16.16
C PHE A 37 13.19 -9.53 -15.06
N ARG A 38 13.27 -10.86 -14.89
CA ARG A 38 14.12 -11.51 -13.88
C ARG A 38 15.62 -11.38 -14.16
N ALA A 39 16.03 -11.28 -15.42
CA ALA A 39 17.43 -11.16 -15.82
C ALA A 39 18.05 -9.81 -15.44
N ASP A 40 17.24 -8.79 -15.19
CA ASP A 40 17.70 -7.47 -14.78
C ASP A 40 17.87 -7.39 -13.25
N PRO A 41 19.09 -7.16 -12.74
CA PRO A 41 19.36 -7.06 -11.31
C PRO A 41 18.56 -5.94 -10.60
N ALA A 42 18.18 -4.88 -11.32
CA ALA A 42 17.38 -3.78 -10.77
C ALA A 42 15.95 -4.20 -10.39
N ASN A 43 15.52 -5.38 -10.84
CA ASN A 43 14.20 -5.95 -10.56
C ASN A 43 14.21 -6.96 -9.39
N LYS A 44 15.34 -7.15 -8.70
CA LYS A 44 15.42 -8.02 -7.53
C LYS A 44 14.42 -7.55 -6.46
N GLY A 45 13.55 -8.46 -6.02
CA GLY A 45 12.47 -8.16 -5.05
C GLY A 45 11.22 -7.51 -5.63
N LYS A 46 11.20 -7.11 -6.92
CA LYS A 46 10.05 -6.45 -7.55
C LYS A 46 9.07 -7.46 -8.16
N VAL A 47 7.84 -6.99 -8.41
CA VAL A 47 6.77 -7.75 -9.09
C VAL A 47 6.77 -7.42 -10.57
N CYS A 48 6.77 -8.44 -11.43
CA CYS A 48 6.63 -8.25 -12.87
C CYS A 48 5.20 -7.82 -13.17
N GLN A 49 5.04 -6.62 -13.73
CA GLN A 49 3.74 -6.08 -14.14
C GLN A 49 3.77 -5.54 -15.58
N THR A 50 4.65 -6.07 -16.42
CA THR A 50 4.87 -5.60 -17.79
C THR A 50 4.20 -6.52 -18.81
N GLY A 51 3.68 -5.94 -19.90
CA GLY A 51 3.07 -6.72 -20.99
C GLY A 51 1.86 -7.53 -20.53
N LEU A 52 1.87 -8.84 -20.77
CA LEU A 52 0.78 -9.74 -20.39
C LEU A 52 0.62 -9.84 -18.87
N TRP A 53 1.71 -9.66 -18.13
CA TRP A 53 1.72 -9.58 -16.66
C TRP A 53 1.08 -8.30 -16.13
N ASN A 54 0.61 -7.37 -16.98
CA ASN A 54 -0.23 -6.28 -16.50
C ASN A 54 -1.72 -6.66 -16.43
N TYR A 55 -2.12 -7.72 -17.13
CA TYR A 55 -3.53 -8.12 -17.31
C TYR A 55 -3.88 -9.41 -16.56
N SER A 56 -2.89 -10.27 -16.32
CA SER A 56 -3.05 -11.48 -15.51
C SER A 56 -1.81 -11.69 -14.65
N ARG A 57 -1.99 -12.27 -13.47
CA ARG A 57 -0.90 -12.68 -12.57
C ARG A 57 -0.22 -13.95 -13.02
N HIS A 58 -0.89 -14.77 -13.83
CA HIS A 58 -0.38 -16.01 -14.41
C HIS A 58 -0.80 -16.12 -15.89
N PRO A 59 -0.35 -15.20 -16.76
CA PRO A 59 -0.75 -15.19 -18.16
C PRO A 59 -0.24 -16.42 -18.90
N ASN A 60 0.95 -16.92 -18.56
CA ASN A 60 1.51 -18.15 -19.10
C ASN A 60 0.59 -19.36 -18.84
N TYR A 61 0.05 -19.51 -17.63
CA TYR A 61 -0.89 -20.60 -17.30
C TYR A 61 -2.21 -20.50 -18.08
N PHE A 62 -2.71 -19.29 -18.32
CA PHE A 62 -3.91 -19.10 -19.14
C PHE A 62 -3.67 -19.55 -20.58
N PHE A 63 -2.53 -19.19 -21.16
CA PHE A 63 -2.18 -19.56 -22.52
C PHE A 63 -1.83 -21.04 -22.66
N GLU A 64 -1.18 -21.64 -21.66
CA GLU A 64 -1.00 -23.09 -21.58
C GLU A 64 -2.35 -23.80 -21.58
N TRP A 65 -3.30 -23.37 -20.74
CA TRP A 65 -4.66 -23.89 -20.74
C TRP A 65 -5.36 -23.73 -22.10
N LEU A 66 -5.13 -22.60 -22.79
CA LEU A 66 -5.69 -22.35 -24.13
C LEU A 66 -5.17 -23.35 -25.19
N VAL A 67 -3.92 -23.82 -25.06
CA VAL A 67 -3.38 -24.92 -25.90
C VAL A 67 -4.22 -26.19 -25.72
N TRP A 68 -4.56 -26.54 -24.48
CA TRP A 68 -5.41 -27.70 -24.18
C TRP A 68 -6.84 -27.54 -24.68
N VAL A 69 -7.38 -26.33 -24.66
CA VAL A 69 -8.66 -26.01 -25.30
C VAL A 69 -8.55 -26.22 -26.81
N GLY A 70 -7.45 -25.82 -27.45
CA GLY A 70 -7.17 -26.11 -28.86
C GLY A 70 -7.23 -27.60 -29.19
N TYR A 71 -6.59 -28.46 -28.38
CA TYR A 71 -6.68 -29.91 -28.51
C TYR A 71 -8.10 -30.45 -28.35
N ALA A 72 -8.86 -29.95 -27.39
CA ALA A 72 -10.25 -30.37 -27.21
C ALA A 72 -11.12 -29.97 -28.42
N VAL A 73 -10.90 -28.78 -28.99
CA VAL A 73 -11.62 -28.32 -30.19
C VAL A 73 -11.27 -29.17 -31.41
N PHE A 74 -10.01 -29.59 -31.58
CA PHE A 74 -9.65 -30.58 -32.60
C PHE A 74 -10.40 -31.89 -32.42
N ALA A 75 -10.48 -32.38 -31.17
CA ALA A 75 -11.14 -33.65 -30.86
C ALA A 75 -12.63 -33.61 -31.20
N LEU A 76 -13.32 -32.48 -31.02
CA LEU A 76 -14.76 -32.32 -31.31
C LEU A 76 -15.17 -32.63 -32.76
N GLY A 77 -14.21 -32.65 -33.70
CA GLY A 77 -14.46 -33.12 -35.07
C GLY A 77 -14.70 -34.64 -35.20
N SER A 78 -14.50 -35.40 -34.12
CA SER A 78 -14.70 -36.86 -34.05
C SER A 78 -16.02 -37.22 -33.35
N PRO A 79 -16.67 -38.36 -33.68
CA PRO A 79 -17.88 -38.83 -33.00
C PRO A 79 -17.79 -38.92 -31.47
N TRP A 80 -16.60 -39.19 -30.93
CA TRP A 80 -16.32 -39.26 -29.48
C TRP A 80 -15.52 -38.06 -28.96
N GLY A 81 -15.46 -36.98 -29.73
CA GLY A 81 -14.63 -35.81 -29.49
C GLY A 81 -14.90 -35.05 -28.20
N TRP A 82 -16.13 -35.13 -27.70
CA TRP A 82 -16.56 -34.49 -26.46
C TRP A 82 -15.77 -35.00 -25.24
N LEU A 83 -15.24 -36.23 -25.27
CA LEU A 83 -14.33 -36.75 -24.24
C LEU A 83 -13.04 -35.92 -24.15
N GLY A 84 -12.63 -35.27 -25.24
CA GLY A 84 -11.49 -34.37 -25.27
C GLY A 84 -11.64 -33.14 -24.35
N LEU A 85 -12.86 -32.75 -23.97
CA LEU A 85 -13.12 -31.65 -23.02
C LEU A 85 -12.65 -31.97 -21.60
N ILE A 86 -12.45 -33.25 -21.27
CA ILE A 86 -11.93 -33.68 -19.96
C ILE A 86 -10.51 -33.13 -19.74
N ALA A 87 -9.68 -33.11 -20.79
CA ALA A 87 -8.29 -32.66 -20.68
C ALA A 87 -8.15 -31.19 -20.25
N PRO A 88 -8.75 -30.19 -20.92
CA PRO A 88 -8.68 -28.79 -20.47
C PRO A 88 -9.39 -28.56 -19.13
N ALA A 89 -10.41 -29.35 -18.78
CA ALA A 89 -11.07 -29.26 -17.47
C ALA A 89 -10.13 -29.72 -16.33
N LEU A 90 -9.43 -30.84 -16.51
CA LEU A 90 -8.44 -31.32 -15.55
C LEU A 90 -7.24 -30.36 -15.45
N MET A 91 -6.75 -29.88 -16.59
CA MET A 91 -5.67 -28.88 -16.60
C MET A 91 -6.06 -27.59 -15.86
N LEU A 92 -7.28 -27.08 -16.09
CA LEU A 92 -7.78 -25.92 -15.36
C LEU A 92 -7.84 -26.18 -13.85
N HIS A 93 -8.29 -27.36 -13.44
CA HIS A 93 -8.34 -27.73 -12.03
C HIS A 93 -6.95 -27.77 -11.39
N PHE A 94 -5.96 -28.36 -12.06
CA PHE A 94 -4.59 -28.42 -11.54
C PHE A 94 -3.94 -27.04 -11.45
N LEU A 95 -4.16 -26.18 -12.44
CA LEU A 95 -3.64 -24.81 -12.45
C LEU A 95 -4.27 -23.95 -11.36
N LEU A 96 -5.59 -24.02 -11.17
CA LEU A 96 -6.29 -23.14 -10.22
C LEU A 96 -6.22 -23.64 -8.76
N ASN A 97 -6.27 -24.95 -8.53
CA ASN A 97 -6.58 -25.47 -7.18
C ASN A 97 -5.47 -26.30 -6.53
N VAL A 98 -4.52 -26.88 -7.28
CA VAL A 98 -3.58 -27.87 -6.72
C VAL A 98 -2.14 -27.35 -6.70
N THR A 99 -1.49 -27.26 -7.86
CA THR A 99 -0.03 -27.02 -7.94
C THR A 99 0.35 -25.74 -8.67
N GLY A 100 -0.58 -25.13 -9.42
CA GLY A 100 -0.28 -23.94 -10.22
C GLY A 100 -0.25 -22.65 -9.41
N ILE A 101 -1.39 -21.96 -9.38
CA ILE A 101 -1.51 -20.59 -8.87
C ILE A 101 -1.28 -20.51 -7.35
N PRO A 102 -1.96 -21.28 -6.48
CA PRO A 102 -1.88 -21.06 -5.03
C PRO A 102 -0.45 -21.15 -4.48
N MET A 103 0.31 -22.16 -4.91
CA MET A 103 1.69 -22.39 -4.48
C MET A 103 2.63 -21.27 -4.95
N THR A 104 2.50 -20.82 -6.20
CA THR A 104 3.35 -19.77 -6.76
C THR A 104 3.04 -18.39 -6.20
N GLU A 105 1.76 -18.11 -5.88
CA GLU A 105 1.36 -16.90 -5.18
C GLU A 105 1.87 -16.88 -3.73
N GLU A 106 1.83 -18.01 -3.01
CA GLU A 106 2.36 -18.11 -1.64
C GLU A 106 3.87 -17.84 -1.58
N LEU A 107 4.64 -18.41 -2.51
CA LEU A 107 6.08 -18.13 -2.63
C LEU A 107 6.35 -16.68 -3.02
N SER A 108 5.51 -16.09 -3.87
CA SER A 108 5.62 -14.68 -4.25
C SER A 108 5.29 -13.75 -3.09
N LEU A 109 4.31 -14.08 -2.26
CA LEU A 109 4.00 -13.37 -1.01
C LEU A 109 5.15 -13.45 -0.02
N LYS A 110 5.75 -14.63 0.18
CA LYS A 110 6.91 -14.81 1.07
C LYS A 110 8.13 -14.01 0.62
N SER A 111 8.35 -13.88 -0.69
CA SER A 111 9.53 -13.20 -1.24
C SER A 111 9.35 -11.69 -1.48
N LYS A 112 8.12 -11.22 -1.75
CA LYS A 112 7.85 -9.83 -2.17
C LYS A 112 6.87 -9.07 -1.28
N GLY A 113 6.24 -9.74 -0.31
CA GLY A 113 5.39 -9.11 0.70
C GLY A 113 4.25 -8.26 0.13
N ASP A 114 4.16 -7.02 0.61
CA ASP A 114 3.05 -6.11 0.31
C ASP A 114 2.96 -5.69 -1.16
N ALA A 115 4.10 -5.60 -1.86
CA ALA A 115 4.11 -5.31 -3.28
C ALA A 115 3.32 -6.35 -4.10
N TYR A 116 3.38 -7.63 -3.70
CA TYR A 116 2.60 -8.69 -4.34
C TYR A 116 1.13 -8.69 -3.89
N ARG A 117 0.83 -8.32 -2.64
CA ARG A 117 -0.56 -8.12 -2.19
C ARG A 117 -1.26 -7.01 -2.97
N ALA A 118 -0.58 -5.88 -3.22
CA ALA A 118 -1.11 -4.80 -4.04
C ALA A 118 -1.41 -5.27 -5.48
N TYR A 119 -0.52 -6.08 -6.04
CA TYR A 119 -0.71 -6.71 -7.35
C TYR A 119 -1.91 -7.67 -7.37
N GLN A 120 -2.12 -8.46 -6.31
CA GLN A 120 -3.28 -9.35 -6.17
C GLN A 120 -4.62 -8.61 -6.12
N ARG A 121 -4.66 -7.39 -5.59
CA ARG A 121 -5.90 -6.59 -5.49
C ARG A 121 -6.35 -6.03 -6.83
N THR A 122 -5.39 -5.68 -7.69
CA THR A 122 -5.66 -4.92 -8.93
C THR A 122 -5.68 -5.80 -10.17
N THR A 123 -4.97 -6.93 -10.18
CA THR A 123 -4.74 -7.72 -11.39
C THR A 123 -5.40 -9.10 -11.28
N SER A 124 -6.07 -9.55 -12.34
CA SER A 124 -6.74 -10.87 -12.39
C SER A 124 -5.75 -12.02 -12.17
N ALA A 125 -6.16 -13.07 -11.44
CA ALA A 125 -5.28 -14.20 -11.16
C ALA A 125 -4.92 -15.01 -12.43
N PHE A 126 -5.92 -15.31 -13.26
CA PHE A 126 -5.79 -16.28 -14.35
C PHE A 126 -6.20 -15.68 -15.70
N VAL A 127 -7.48 -15.33 -15.86
CA VAL A 127 -7.99 -14.77 -17.13
C VAL A 127 -7.44 -13.35 -17.34
N PRO A 128 -6.76 -13.05 -18.46
CA PRO A 128 -6.30 -11.69 -18.77
C PRO A 128 -7.47 -10.70 -18.76
N TRP A 129 -7.40 -9.69 -17.90
CA TRP A 129 -8.44 -8.69 -17.75
C TRP A 129 -7.85 -7.32 -17.40
N PHE A 130 -8.63 -6.27 -17.64
CA PHE A 130 -8.22 -4.92 -17.25
C PHE A 130 -8.03 -4.82 -15.74
N LYS A 131 -7.03 -4.05 -15.32
CA LYS A 131 -6.78 -3.78 -13.91
C LYS A 131 -8.03 -3.21 -13.27
N ARG A 132 -8.44 -3.80 -12.14
CA ARG A 132 -9.48 -3.24 -11.31
C ARG A 132 -8.94 -1.94 -10.73
N THR A 133 -9.58 -0.83 -11.06
CA THR A 133 -9.50 0.36 -10.23
C THR A 133 -10.14 -0.03 -8.90
N THR A 134 -9.32 -0.18 -7.87
CA THR A 134 -9.80 -0.24 -6.49
C THR A 134 -10.43 1.11 -6.17
N LYS A 135 -11.69 1.33 -6.60
CA LYS A 135 -12.62 2.10 -5.80
C LYS A 135 -12.88 1.27 -4.57
N CYS A 136 -11.99 1.38 -3.62
CA CYS A 136 -12.21 0.81 -2.32
C CYS A 136 -13.35 1.59 -1.67
N ALA A 137 -14.57 1.09 -1.83
CA ALA A 137 -15.51 1.09 -0.73
C ALA A 137 -15.03 0.03 0.28
N TYR A 138 -13.84 0.25 0.83
CA TYR A 138 -13.47 -0.37 2.10
C TYR A 138 -14.40 0.27 3.11
N ASN A 139 -15.03 -0.50 3.99
CA ASN A 139 -15.67 0.08 5.16
C ASN A 139 -14.55 0.47 6.14
N LEU A 140 -13.66 1.37 5.69
CA LEU A 140 -12.47 1.80 6.40
C LEU A 140 -12.89 2.40 7.73
N GLY A 141 -14.00 3.14 7.76
CA GLY A 141 -14.62 3.60 9.01
C GLY A 141 -14.97 2.46 9.98
N GLU A 142 -15.36 1.26 9.51
CA GLU A 142 -15.64 0.10 10.37
C GLU A 142 -14.35 -0.63 10.80
N THR A 143 -13.34 -0.68 9.92
CA THR A 143 -12.02 -1.26 10.24
C THR A 143 -11.28 -0.39 11.25
N LEU A 144 -11.24 0.92 11.03
CA LEU A 144 -10.71 1.93 11.93
C LEU A 144 -11.44 1.88 13.28
N ARG A 145 -12.77 1.77 13.28
CA ARG A 145 -13.58 1.66 14.50
C ARG A 145 -13.26 0.41 15.33
N ASN A 146 -12.73 -0.65 14.71
CA ASN A 146 -12.33 -1.89 15.40
C ASN A 146 -10.81 -1.97 15.67
N ASP A 147 -10.03 -0.96 15.28
CA ASP A 147 -8.60 -0.92 15.52
C ASP A 147 -8.31 -0.49 16.97
N LEU A 148 -7.66 -1.38 17.73
CA LEU A 148 -7.34 -1.14 19.13
C LEU A 148 -6.41 0.07 19.32
N LEU A 149 -5.41 0.23 18.45
CA LEU A 149 -4.45 1.33 18.52
C LEU A 149 -5.13 2.67 18.23
N LEU A 150 -6.08 2.70 17.29
CA LEU A 150 -6.82 3.92 17.00
C LEU A 150 -7.77 4.29 18.15
N ARG A 151 -8.44 3.31 18.76
CA ARG A 151 -9.26 3.56 19.97
C ARG A 151 -8.43 4.12 21.12
N GLU A 152 -7.25 3.54 21.37
CA GLU A 152 -6.32 4.05 22.37
C GLU A 152 -5.85 5.48 22.01
N ALA A 153 -5.55 5.76 20.74
CA ALA A 153 -5.10 7.09 20.32
C ALA A 153 -6.20 8.13 20.56
N VAL A 154 -7.45 7.83 20.18
CA VAL A 154 -8.58 8.73 20.41
C VAL A 154 -8.81 8.96 21.91
N ALA A 155 -8.64 7.94 22.76
CA ALA A 155 -8.72 8.10 24.21
C ALA A 155 -7.65 9.06 24.77
N HIS A 156 -6.43 9.04 24.22
CA HIS A 156 -5.35 9.96 24.60
C HIS A 156 -5.37 11.30 23.86
N GLN A 157 -6.31 11.52 22.93
CA GLN A 157 -6.38 12.74 22.11
C GLN A 157 -6.64 14.00 22.96
N ARG A 158 -7.41 13.89 24.06
CA ARG A 158 -7.69 15.04 24.95
C ARG A 158 -6.41 15.53 25.63
N GLU A 159 -5.58 14.60 26.11
CA GLU A 159 -4.27 14.89 26.67
C GLU A 159 -3.34 15.45 25.59
N TRP A 160 -3.33 14.83 24.40
CA TRP A 160 -2.55 15.32 23.26
C TRP A 160 -2.90 16.76 22.87
N ASN A 161 -4.18 17.11 22.89
CA ASN A 161 -4.66 18.45 22.56
C ASN A 161 -4.28 19.51 23.59
N SER A 162 -3.87 19.12 24.81
CA SER A 162 -3.40 20.06 25.83
C SER A 162 -1.98 20.57 25.56
N TYR A 163 -1.20 19.91 24.69
CA TYR A 163 0.15 20.33 24.34
C TYR A 163 0.13 21.52 23.37
N SER A 164 1.18 22.34 23.44
CA SER A 164 1.32 23.48 22.55
C SER A 164 1.57 23.05 21.11
N ASN A 165 1.15 23.88 20.16
CA ASN A 165 1.32 23.58 18.74
C ASN A 165 2.81 23.45 18.35
N ALA A 166 3.70 24.21 18.99
CA ALA A 166 5.14 24.08 18.76
C ALA A 166 5.66 22.72 19.21
N PHE A 167 5.21 22.20 20.35
CA PHE A 167 5.56 20.85 20.81
C PHE A 167 5.11 19.79 19.82
N LYS A 168 3.84 19.83 19.38
CA LYS A 168 3.31 18.84 18.45
C LYS A 168 4.06 18.83 17.11
N ARG A 169 4.44 20.01 16.61
CA ARG A 169 5.26 20.16 15.38
C ARG A 169 6.68 19.63 15.57
N ALA A 170 7.33 19.95 16.69
CA ALA A 170 8.64 19.42 17.05
C ALA A 170 8.62 17.89 17.12
N TRP A 171 7.57 17.32 17.73
CA TRP A 171 7.38 15.88 17.84
C TRP A 171 7.14 15.19 16.49
N SER A 172 6.32 15.79 15.63
CA SER A 172 6.07 15.28 14.28
C SER A 172 7.36 15.28 13.43
N ALA A 173 8.14 16.36 13.50
CA ALA A 173 9.44 16.47 12.82
C ALA A 173 10.45 15.44 13.35
N PHE A 174 10.42 15.17 14.66
CA PHE A 174 11.22 14.12 15.29
C PHE A 174 10.86 12.74 14.71
N LEU A 175 9.57 12.36 14.70
CA LEU A 175 9.10 11.06 14.20
C LEU A 175 9.35 10.84 12.71
N ALA A 176 9.26 11.91 11.91
CA ALA A 176 9.57 11.85 10.49
C ALA A 176 11.08 11.68 10.21
N LYS A 177 11.93 11.69 11.25
CA LYS A 177 13.41 11.82 11.14
C LYS A 177 13.83 13.01 10.28
N SER A 178 12.90 13.92 10.01
CA SER A 178 13.10 15.15 9.28
C SER A 178 13.30 16.26 10.31
N ALA A 179 14.26 16.09 11.21
CA ALA A 179 14.59 17.07 12.25
C ALA A 179 14.99 18.39 11.59
N GLN A 180 13.99 19.16 11.20
CA GLN A 180 14.15 20.54 10.82
C GLN A 180 14.49 21.21 12.14
N GLU A 181 15.77 21.54 12.32
CA GLU A 181 16.27 22.33 13.45
C GLU A 181 15.33 23.50 13.81
N PRO A 182 14.70 24.22 12.85
CA PRO A 182 13.76 25.29 13.17
C PRO A 182 12.58 24.90 14.06
N CYS A 183 12.01 23.70 13.89
CA CYS A 183 10.84 23.28 14.67
C CYS A 183 11.22 22.94 16.11
N LEU A 184 12.37 22.28 16.29
CA LEU A 184 12.90 21.92 17.60
C LEU A 184 13.35 23.16 18.37
N VAL A 185 14.01 24.10 17.70
CA VAL A 185 14.43 25.39 18.26
C VAL A 185 13.21 26.23 18.65
N ALA A 186 12.19 26.30 17.80
CA ALA A 186 10.96 27.06 18.07
C ALA A 186 10.25 26.52 19.32
N TRP A 187 10.07 25.20 19.41
CA TRP A 187 9.50 24.58 20.60
C TRP A 187 10.35 24.82 21.85
N ALA A 188 11.67 24.64 21.75
CA ALA A 188 12.55 24.85 22.88
C ALA A 188 12.50 26.30 23.40
N THR A 189 12.44 27.26 22.48
CA THR A 189 12.30 28.69 22.82
C THR A 189 10.97 28.97 23.52
N GLU A 190 9.87 28.42 23.01
CA GLU A 190 8.54 28.57 23.60
C GLU A 190 8.47 27.97 25.01
N ALA A 191 8.99 26.75 25.21
CA ALA A 191 9.03 26.10 26.51
C ALA A 191 9.84 26.92 27.54
N LEU A 192 10.95 27.53 27.11
CA LEU A 192 11.75 28.42 27.97
C LEU A 192 10.99 29.71 28.31
N CYS A 193 10.25 30.30 27.36
CA CYS A 193 9.39 31.45 27.61
C CYS A 193 8.26 31.15 28.61
N ASP A 194 7.75 29.92 28.62
CA ASP A 194 6.77 29.43 29.58
C ASP A 194 7.36 29.12 30.97
N GLY A 195 8.64 29.41 31.19
CA GLY A 195 9.33 29.19 32.46
C GLY A 195 9.75 27.74 32.72
N LYS A 196 9.65 26.86 31.72
CA LYS A 196 10.09 25.47 31.81
C LYS A 196 11.58 25.39 31.47
N GLU A 197 12.43 25.72 32.44
CA GLU A 197 13.87 25.77 32.22
C GLU A 197 14.54 24.41 32.48
N THR A 198 15.12 23.82 31.42
CA THR A 198 15.94 22.62 31.52
C THR A 198 17.23 22.75 30.70
N PRO A 199 18.33 22.06 31.08
CA PRO A 199 19.59 22.12 30.34
C PRO A 199 19.44 21.70 28.88
N SER A 200 18.65 20.67 28.59
CA SER A 200 18.48 20.19 27.21
C SER A 200 17.67 21.17 26.35
N LEU A 201 16.70 21.90 26.93
CA LEU A 201 15.96 22.95 26.22
C LEU A 201 16.84 24.15 25.87
N ARG A 202 17.70 24.59 26.79
CA ARG A 202 18.63 25.70 26.53
C ARG A 202 19.61 25.37 25.42
N ILE A 203 20.08 24.12 25.35
CA ILE A 203 20.93 23.67 24.24
C ILE A 203 20.14 23.59 22.93
N LEU A 204 18.92 23.05 22.93
CA LEU A 204 18.07 22.99 21.73
C LEU A 204 17.69 24.38 21.21
N ALA A 205 17.51 25.37 22.08
CA ALA A 205 17.28 26.77 21.72
C ALA A 205 18.56 27.51 21.28
N GLY A 206 19.73 26.85 21.33
CA GLY A 206 21.01 27.45 20.97
C GLY A 206 21.56 28.46 22.00
N MET A 207 21.06 28.43 23.23
CA MET A 207 21.48 29.34 24.31
C MET A 207 22.76 28.87 25.02
N ASP A 208 22.99 27.56 25.11
CA ASP A 208 24.16 26.97 25.77
C ASP A 208 24.99 26.11 24.81
N ALA A 209 26.30 26.01 25.07
CA ALA A 209 27.22 25.25 24.23
C ALA A 209 27.00 23.73 24.32
N ILE A 210 27.17 23.06 23.17
CA ILE A 210 27.08 21.60 23.07
C ILE A 210 28.31 20.97 23.74
N ASN A 211 28.15 20.50 24.98
CA ASN A 211 29.22 19.82 25.73
C ASN A 211 29.17 18.27 25.63
N GLU A 212 28.03 17.71 25.23
CA GLU A 212 27.83 16.26 25.04
C GLU A 212 27.71 15.92 23.54
N PRO A 213 28.19 14.77 23.04
CA PRO A 213 28.08 14.39 21.63
C PRO A 213 26.72 13.72 21.30
N LEU A 214 25.63 14.19 21.90
CA LEU A 214 24.29 13.68 21.57
C LEU A 214 23.81 14.25 20.24
N ASP A 215 23.23 13.41 19.39
CA ASP A 215 22.52 13.87 18.20
C ASP A 215 21.26 14.66 18.59
N VAL A 216 20.69 15.38 17.62
CA VAL A 216 19.52 16.25 17.82
C VAL A 216 18.30 15.47 18.33
N GLN A 217 18.16 14.20 17.96
CA GLN A 217 17.02 13.33 18.31
C GLN A 217 17.11 12.85 19.76
N GLU A 218 18.30 12.43 20.20
CA GLU A 218 18.55 12.04 21.60
C GLU A 218 18.45 13.25 22.54
N ARG A 219 18.84 14.44 22.09
CA ARG A 219 18.60 15.69 22.85
C ARG A 219 17.13 16.00 23.03
N PHE A 220 16.34 15.86 21.96
CA PHE A 220 14.90 16.06 22.04
C PHE A 220 14.26 15.10 23.04
N LYS A 221 14.58 13.81 22.97
CA LYS A 221 14.13 12.81 23.96
C LYS A 221 14.55 13.19 25.39
N LYS A 222 15.77 13.67 25.58
CA LYS A 222 16.29 14.09 26.89
C LYS A 222 15.54 15.31 27.42
N ALA A 223 15.31 16.34 26.60
CA ALA A 223 14.54 17.53 26.97
C ALA A 223 13.12 17.17 27.40
N VAL A 224 12.48 16.26 26.66
CA VAL A 224 11.15 15.76 26.96
C VAL A 224 11.10 15.04 28.32
N ARG A 225 12.08 14.16 28.61
CA ARG A 225 12.18 13.48 29.92
C ARG A 225 12.44 14.44 31.07
N GLU A 226 13.30 15.45 30.87
CA GLU A 226 13.60 16.48 31.88
C GLU A 226 12.36 17.30 32.26
N LEU A 227 11.43 17.48 31.32
CA LEU A 227 10.13 18.10 31.58
C LEU A 227 9.16 17.19 32.37
N GLY A 228 9.60 16.00 32.77
CA GLY A 228 8.78 15.00 33.46
C GLY A 228 7.76 14.33 32.56
N TRP A 229 7.94 14.42 31.23
CA TRP A 229 7.02 13.85 30.27
C TRP A 229 7.48 12.46 29.85
N GLU A 230 6.66 11.46 30.17
CA GLU A 230 6.81 10.12 29.63
C GLU A 230 5.93 10.01 28.40
N PRO A 231 6.50 9.90 27.17
CA PRO A 231 5.69 9.55 26.01
C PRO A 231 4.93 8.26 26.30
N PRO A 232 3.74 8.07 25.70
CA PRO A 232 3.10 6.77 25.69
C PRO A 232 4.11 5.66 25.36
N SER A 233 4.07 4.59 26.13
CA SER A 233 5.03 3.48 26.01
C SER A 233 5.02 2.87 24.61
N ASP A 234 3.91 2.98 23.89
CA ASP A 234 3.78 2.60 22.49
C ASP A 234 4.02 3.79 21.54
N MET A 235 5.16 3.77 20.84
CA MET A 235 5.52 4.76 19.81
C MET A 235 4.56 4.77 18.60
N ARG A 236 3.80 3.68 18.38
CA ARG A 236 2.75 3.61 17.36
C ARG A 236 1.55 4.47 17.72
N LEU A 237 1.28 4.64 19.00
CA LEU A 237 0.23 5.54 19.48
C LEU A 237 0.60 7.00 19.16
N VAL A 238 1.85 7.36 19.46
CA VAL A 238 2.30 8.74 19.39
C VAL A 238 2.36 9.29 17.97
N GLY A 239 2.82 8.49 17.01
CA GLY A 239 2.78 8.94 15.62
C GLY A 239 1.40 8.80 14.97
N LEU A 240 0.46 8.03 15.52
CA LEU A 240 -0.94 8.09 15.11
C LEU A 240 -1.54 9.43 15.53
N LEU A 241 -1.33 9.84 16.78
CA LEU A 241 -1.70 11.17 17.28
C LEU A 241 -1.05 12.29 16.46
N SER A 242 0.23 12.13 16.10
CA SER A 242 0.95 13.09 15.26
C SER A 242 0.39 13.14 13.83
N ALA A 243 0.04 11.99 13.24
CA ALA A 243 -0.59 11.94 11.92
C ALA A 243 -1.97 12.60 11.91
N LEU A 244 -2.77 12.38 12.96
CA LEU A 244 -4.06 13.05 13.14
C LEU A 244 -3.92 14.57 13.26
N GLU A 245 -2.90 15.04 13.95
CA GLU A 245 -2.58 16.47 14.05
C GLU A 245 -2.16 17.07 12.70
N VAL A 246 -1.36 16.37 11.90
CA VAL A 246 -1.04 16.85 10.55
C VAL A 246 -2.30 16.89 9.68
N VAL A 247 -3.20 15.92 9.83
CA VAL A 247 -4.51 15.93 9.15
C VAL A 247 -5.39 17.12 9.56
N THR A 248 -5.44 17.47 10.85
CA THR A 248 -6.19 18.65 11.30
C THR A 248 -5.59 19.94 10.75
N GLN A 249 -4.26 20.04 10.66
CA GLN A 249 -3.55 21.17 10.05
C GLN A 249 -3.80 21.30 8.54
N ILE A 250 -3.93 20.17 7.83
CA ILE A 250 -4.34 20.17 6.42
C ILE A 250 -5.77 20.73 6.29
N LYS A 251 -6.68 20.31 7.16
CA LYS A 251 -8.08 20.77 7.14
C LYS A 251 -8.23 22.25 7.50
N SER A 252 -7.43 22.76 8.43
CA SER A 252 -7.41 24.18 8.80
C SER A 252 -6.74 25.07 7.76
N GLY A 253 -6.02 24.48 6.79
CA GLY A 253 -5.25 25.19 5.78
C GLY A 253 -3.89 25.70 6.26
N GLU A 254 -3.43 25.27 7.45
CA GLU A 254 -2.11 25.61 7.99
C GLU A 254 -0.98 24.90 7.23
N VAL A 255 -1.24 23.70 6.74
CA VAL A 255 -0.28 22.87 6.01
C VAL A 255 -0.88 22.51 4.66
N GLU A 256 -0.11 22.70 3.59
CA GLU A 256 -0.54 22.25 2.27
C GLU A 256 -0.75 20.72 2.26
N PRO A 257 -1.85 20.21 1.66
CA PRO A 257 -2.17 18.79 1.69
C PRO A 257 -1.02 17.87 1.26
N GLU A 258 -0.24 18.30 0.26
CA GLU A 258 0.87 17.53 -0.30
C GLU A 258 2.05 17.44 0.68
N ARG A 259 2.36 18.55 1.37
CA ARG A 259 3.41 18.59 2.39
C ARG A 259 3.01 17.75 3.61
N GLY A 260 1.80 17.96 4.13
CA GLY A 260 1.33 17.24 5.31
C GLY A 260 1.23 15.73 5.06
N LEU A 261 0.80 15.33 3.86
CA LEU A 261 0.79 13.91 3.49
C LEU A 261 2.20 13.32 3.46
N ARG A 262 3.17 14.02 2.88
CA ARG A 262 4.57 13.56 2.85
C ARG A 262 5.08 13.38 4.28
N GLU A 263 4.76 14.29 5.19
CA GLU A 263 5.11 14.18 6.60
C GLU A 263 4.47 12.94 7.25
N ILE A 264 3.17 12.72 7.05
CA ILE A 264 2.44 11.54 7.55
C ILE A 264 3.06 10.23 7.05
N LEU A 265 3.27 10.09 5.75
CA LEU A 265 3.82 8.87 5.16
C LEU A 265 5.26 8.62 5.58
N THR A 266 6.06 9.68 5.74
CA THR A 266 7.42 9.59 6.24
C THR A 266 7.44 9.11 7.69
N MET A 267 6.54 9.63 8.54
CA MET A 267 6.35 9.13 9.91
C MET A 267 5.94 7.66 9.90
N TRP A 268 5.04 7.26 9.00
CA TRP A 268 4.56 5.88 8.91
C TRP A 268 5.65 4.89 8.47
N GLN A 269 6.45 5.23 7.46
CA GLN A 269 7.56 4.40 7.02
C GLN A 269 8.63 4.22 8.09
N ASN A 270 8.91 5.26 8.86
CA ASN A 270 10.01 5.25 9.83
C ASN A 270 9.70 4.51 11.13
N ASN A 271 8.42 4.18 11.39
CA ASN A 271 7.94 3.75 12.71
C ASN A 271 7.00 2.52 12.64
N ASP A 272 7.10 1.69 11.60
CA ASP A 272 6.36 0.42 11.44
C ASP A 272 4.84 0.54 11.69
N TYR A 273 4.21 1.52 11.04
CA TYR A 273 2.77 1.75 11.15
C TYR A 273 1.92 0.62 10.53
N PRO A 274 0.71 0.35 11.07
CA PRO A 274 -0.16 -0.68 10.52
C PRO A 274 -0.45 -0.43 9.04
N SER A 275 -0.12 -1.41 8.18
CA SER A 275 -0.40 -1.35 6.74
C SER A 275 -1.90 -1.24 6.41
N ALA A 276 -2.78 -1.49 7.39
CA ALA A 276 -4.21 -1.23 7.33
C ALA A 276 -4.57 0.25 7.14
N LEU A 277 -3.73 1.17 7.65
CA LEU A 277 -3.88 2.62 7.49
C LEU A 277 -3.27 3.15 6.18
N GLY A 278 -2.30 2.43 5.61
CA GLY A 278 -1.67 2.73 4.31
C GLY A 278 -2.39 2.11 3.10
N GLY A 279 -3.68 1.78 3.22
CA GLY A 279 -4.36 0.80 2.38
C GLY A 279 -4.61 1.18 0.90
N PHE A 280 -4.58 2.46 0.55
CA PHE A 280 -5.20 2.93 -0.70
C PHE A 280 -4.29 3.77 -1.60
N VAL A 281 -3.35 4.49 -1.00
CA VAL A 281 -2.30 5.19 -1.75
C VAL A 281 -1.02 4.38 -1.57
N GLN A 282 -0.43 3.91 -2.68
CA GLN A 282 0.90 3.29 -2.60
C GLN A 282 1.83 4.34 -2.02
N VAL A 283 2.46 4.04 -0.88
CA VAL A 283 3.34 4.97 -0.17
C VAL A 283 4.45 5.46 -1.11
N GLU A 284 4.88 4.60 -2.04
CA GLU A 284 5.82 4.90 -3.11
C GLU A 284 5.31 5.96 -4.09
N ASP A 285 4.04 5.92 -4.51
CA ASP A 285 3.49 6.88 -5.49
C ASP A 285 3.51 8.32 -4.95
N VAL A 286 3.43 8.49 -3.63
CA VAL A 286 3.48 9.81 -2.98
C VAL A 286 4.89 10.23 -2.58
N LEU A 287 5.73 9.30 -2.11
CA LEU A 287 7.11 9.63 -1.76
C LEU A 287 7.97 9.98 -2.96
N TYR A 288 7.68 9.38 -4.13
CA TYR A 288 8.34 9.68 -5.39
C TYR A 288 7.55 10.67 -6.27
N TRP A 289 6.68 11.48 -5.64
CA TRP A 289 5.91 12.51 -6.32
C TRP A 289 6.81 13.46 -7.14
N ASP A 290 6.51 13.57 -8.43
CA ASP A 290 7.18 14.47 -9.37
C ASP A 290 6.26 15.65 -9.69
N GLU A 291 6.64 16.87 -9.29
CA GLU A 291 5.87 18.10 -9.49
C GLU A 291 5.59 18.42 -10.97
N THR A 292 6.31 17.78 -11.91
CA THR A 292 6.18 18.03 -13.34
C THR A 292 5.06 17.24 -14.03
N ASP A 293 4.56 16.14 -13.45
CA ASP A 293 3.52 15.26 -14.06
C ASP A 293 2.08 15.61 -13.60
N ARG A 294 1.59 16.77 -14.05
CA ARG A 294 0.29 17.34 -13.59
C ARG A 294 -0.94 16.42 -13.68
N PRO A 295 -1.13 15.58 -14.73
CA PRO A 295 -2.31 14.72 -14.84
C PRO A 295 -2.35 13.62 -13.77
N LYS A 296 -1.24 12.93 -13.51
CA LYS A 296 -1.16 11.93 -12.44
C LYS A 296 -1.32 12.56 -11.06
N ASN A 297 -0.77 13.75 -10.89
CA ASN A 297 -0.80 14.49 -9.63
C ASN A 297 -2.23 14.91 -9.24
N TYR A 298 -3.10 15.23 -10.20
CA TYR A 298 -4.50 15.59 -9.91
C TYR A 298 -5.31 14.41 -9.36
N ASP A 299 -5.22 13.25 -10.01
CA ASP A 299 -5.95 12.05 -9.59
C ASP A 299 -5.42 11.51 -8.25
N LEU A 300 -4.10 11.56 -8.05
CA LEU A 300 -3.47 11.19 -6.79
C LEU A 300 -3.89 12.14 -5.65
N LYS A 301 -3.89 13.46 -5.89
CA LYS A 301 -4.37 14.47 -4.92
C LYS A 301 -5.82 14.23 -4.51
N LYS A 302 -6.69 13.90 -5.47
CA LYS A 302 -8.10 13.61 -5.19
C LYS A 302 -8.28 12.32 -4.39
N ALA A 303 -7.51 11.28 -4.71
CA ALA A 303 -7.51 10.02 -3.96
C ALA A 303 -7.05 10.24 -2.51
N VAL A 304 -5.97 11.00 -2.32
CA VAL A 304 -5.43 11.37 -1.00
C VAL A 304 -6.44 12.13 -0.15
N LEU A 305 -7.06 13.18 -0.70
CA LEU A 305 -8.02 13.99 0.07
C LEU A 305 -9.21 13.15 0.54
N ALA A 306 -9.64 12.19 -0.28
CA ALA A 306 -10.66 11.22 0.12
C ALA A 306 -10.18 10.35 1.30
N GLU A 307 -8.93 9.91 1.33
CA GLU A 307 -8.39 9.13 2.46
C GLU A 307 -8.33 9.93 3.76
N VAL A 308 -7.91 11.19 3.67
CA VAL A 308 -7.88 12.10 4.82
C VAL A 308 -9.29 12.31 5.38
N GLU A 309 -10.28 12.50 4.52
CA GLU A 309 -11.69 12.62 4.92
C GLU A 309 -12.21 11.34 5.60
N VAL A 310 -11.80 10.17 5.12
CA VAL A 310 -12.21 8.90 5.72
C VAL A 310 -11.58 8.67 7.09
N LEU A 311 -10.28 8.98 7.25
CA LEU A 311 -9.61 8.93 8.56
C LEU A 311 -10.28 9.85 9.57
N LEU A 312 -10.56 11.10 9.19
CA LEU A 312 -11.27 12.06 10.02
C LEU A 312 -12.67 11.57 10.42
N SER A 313 -13.39 10.97 9.47
CA SER A 313 -14.72 10.41 9.72
C SER A 313 -14.67 9.21 10.67
N GLY A 314 -13.63 8.37 10.57
CA GLY A 314 -13.39 7.27 11.47
C GLY A 314 -13.10 7.73 12.90
N VAL A 315 -12.23 8.74 13.05
CA VAL A 315 -11.91 9.36 14.36
C VAL A 315 -13.16 9.95 14.99
N ALA A 316 -13.93 10.76 14.24
CA ALA A 316 -15.16 11.37 14.76
C ALA A 316 -16.19 10.33 15.22
N ALA A 317 -16.29 9.18 14.54
CA ALA A 317 -17.17 8.10 14.95
C ALA A 317 -16.72 7.42 16.26
N ILE A 318 -15.40 7.30 16.49
CA ILE A 318 -14.85 6.75 17.73
C ILE A 318 -15.02 7.75 18.87
N GLU A 319 -14.81 9.04 18.62
CA GLU A 319 -15.05 10.12 19.60
C GLU A 319 -16.52 10.13 20.08
N ASP A 320 -17.47 10.02 19.15
CA ASP A 320 -18.90 9.94 19.47
C ASP A 320 -19.22 8.68 20.31
N GLU A 321 -18.67 7.52 19.96
CA GLU A 321 -18.82 6.27 20.72
C GLU A 321 -18.26 6.41 22.15
N LEU A 322 -17.05 6.96 22.32
CA LEU A 322 -16.44 7.19 23.64
C LEU A 322 -17.22 8.19 24.48
N SER A 323 -17.75 9.26 23.87
CA SER A 323 -18.58 10.25 24.56
C SER A 323 -19.89 9.65 25.06
N ASN A 324 -20.52 8.78 24.24
CA ASN A 324 -21.73 8.06 24.59
C ASN A 324 -21.52 6.97 25.67
N LEU A 325 -20.28 6.47 25.82
CA LEU A 325 -19.89 5.51 26.84
C LEU A 325 -19.57 6.13 28.21
N GLY A 326 -19.59 7.46 28.34
CA GLY A 326 -19.60 8.13 29.64
C GLY A 326 -18.26 8.22 30.36
N HIS A 327 -17.19 8.58 29.66
CA HIS A 327 -15.97 9.08 30.32
C HIS A 327 -15.94 10.61 30.29
N ASP A 328 -16.39 11.20 31.41
CA ASP A 328 -16.05 12.55 31.87
C ASP A 328 -14.54 12.65 32.18
#